data_AF-A0A2U1RKZ6-F1
#
_entry.id   AF-A0A2U1RKZ6-F1
#
_cell.length_a   1.000
_cell.length_b   1.000
_cell.length_c   1.000
_cell.angle_alpha   90.00
_cell.angle_beta   90.00
_cell.angle_gamma   90.00
#
_symmetry.space_group_name_H-M   'P 1'
#
loop_
_entity.id
_entity.type
_entity.pdbx_description
1 polymer ?
#
loop_
_entity_poly.entity_id
_entity_poly.type
_entity_poly.pdbx_seq_one_letter_code
_entity_poly.pdbx_strand_id
1 'polypeptide(L)'
;MQKSLAQDILDILFCDPSTRRAHKDALSDWILDSQPHDSPLDGIAMIQFLAEHHPEILARLKINTHVKEEIARVLDAIGHK
;
A
#
# COMPACT_ATOMS: atom_id res chain seq x y z
N MET A 1 -12.62 11.06 -11.35
CA MET A 1 -11.98 9.73 -11.38
C MET A 1 -11.82 9.28 -9.94
N GLN A 2 -12.40 8.15 -9.54
CA GLN A 2 -12.09 7.57 -8.23
C GLN A 2 -10.62 7.14 -8.28
N LYS A 3 -9.80 7.64 -7.35
CA LYS A 3 -8.42 7.15 -7.18
C LYS A 3 -8.51 5.69 -6.72
N SER A 4 -7.60 4.85 -7.20
CA SER A 4 -7.50 3.48 -6.70
C SER A 4 -6.86 3.49 -5.32
N LEU A 5 -7.21 2.53 -4.47
CA LEU A 5 -6.60 2.36 -3.14
C LEU A 5 -5.07 2.35 -3.20
N ALA A 6 -4.50 1.73 -4.23
CA ALA A 6 -3.06 1.73 -4.45
C ALA A 6 -2.51 3.14 -4.64
N GLN A 7 -3.20 3.98 -5.41
CA GLN A 7 -2.80 5.35 -5.64
C GLN A 7 -2.90 6.21 -4.37
N ASP A 8 -3.95 6.03 -3.57
CA ASP A 8 -4.10 6.75 -2.29
C ASP A 8 -3.04 6.35 -1.27
N ILE A 9 -2.70 5.06 -1.18
CA ILE A 9 -1.60 4.61 -0.34
C ILE A 9 -0.27 5.19 -0.83
N LEU A 10 0.01 5.15 -2.13
CA LEU A 10 1.23 5.75 -2.69
C LEU A 10 1.30 7.25 -2.39
N ASP A 11 0.21 7.99 -2.56
CA ASP A 11 0.13 9.41 -2.25
C ASP A 11 0.49 9.66 -0.78
N ILE A 12 -0.11 8.91 0.14
CA ILE A 12 0.19 9.01 1.58
C ILE A 12 1.65 8.70 1.88
N LEU A 13 2.19 7.61 1.33
CA LEU A 13 3.58 7.19 1.60
C LEU A 13 4.61 8.16 1.03
N PHE A 14 4.38 8.63 -0.20
CA PHE A 14 5.32 9.53 -0.86
C PHE A 14 5.22 10.95 -0.31
N CYS A 15 4.03 11.42 0.08
CA CYS A 15 3.82 12.70 0.76
C CYS A 15 4.27 12.68 2.24
N ASP A 16 4.30 11.52 2.90
CA ASP A 16 4.80 11.42 4.28
C ASP A 16 6.33 11.55 4.32
N PRO A 17 6.89 12.61 4.94
CA PRO A 17 8.33 12.79 5.09
C PRO A 17 8.92 11.79 6.09
N SER A 18 8.08 11.19 6.94
CA SER A 18 8.50 10.21 7.96
C SER A 18 8.71 8.81 7.37
N THR A 19 8.29 8.57 6.13
CA THR A 19 8.46 7.29 5.45
C THR A 19 9.87 7.22 4.89
N ARG A 20 10.66 6.27 5.41
CA ARG A 20 12.07 6.13 5.02
C ARG A 20 12.17 5.84 3.53
N ARG A 21 13.18 6.44 2.89
CA ARG A 21 13.48 6.24 1.47
C ARG A 21 13.59 4.76 1.10
N ALA A 22 14.19 3.94 1.97
CA ALA A 22 14.33 2.50 1.74
C ALA A 22 13.00 1.78 1.52
N HIS A 23 11.92 2.16 2.22
CA HIS A 23 10.60 1.57 1.99
C HIS A 23 9.98 2.03 0.66
N LYS A 24 10.23 3.29 0.27
CA LYS A 24 9.78 3.81 -1.03
C LYS A 24 10.49 3.09 -2.17
N ASP A 25 11.80 2.87 -2.03
CA ASP A 25 12.63 2.14 -3.01
C ASP A 25 12.17 0.69 -3.14
N ALA A 26 12.00 -0.03 -2.03
CA ALA A 26 11.52 -1.41 -2.03
C ALA A 26 10.10 -1.54 -2.63
N LEU A 27 9.21 -0.58 -2.34
CA LEU A 27 7.88 -0.57 -2.94
C LEU A 27 7.92 -0.29 -4.45
N SER A 28 8.78 0.64 -4.89
CA SER A 28 8.98 0.92 -6.31
C SER A 28 9.57 -0.29 -7.05
N ASP A 29 10.54 -0.97 -6.45
CA ASP A 29 11.14 -2.19 -7.00
C ASP A 29 10.09 -3.29 -7.16
N TRP A 30 9.29 -3.54 -6.10
CA TRP A 30 8.18 -4.49 -6.17
C TRP A 30 7.11 -4.12 -7.21
N ILE A 31 6.77 -2.83 -7.35
CA ILE A 31 5.82 -2.39 -8.38
C ILE A 31 6.35 -2.71 -9.78
N LEU A 32 7.64 -2.45 -10.03
CA LEU A 32 8.26 -2.70 -11.32
C LEU A 32 8.41 -4.20 -11.62
N ASP A 33 8.65 -5.02 -10.60
CA ASP A 33 8.85 -6.46 -10.73
C ASP A 33 7.53 -7.25 -10.81
N SER A 34 6.57 -6.90 -9.96
CA SER A 34 5.38 -7.73 -9.69
C SER A 34 4.07 -7.15 -10.23
N GLN A 35 3.99 -5.87 -10.59
CA GLN A 35 2.74 -5.28 -11.11
C GLN A 35 2.75 -5.13 -12.64
N PRO A 36 1.64 -5.47 -13.32
CA PRO A 36 1.51 -5.27 -14.75
C PRO A 36 1.53 -3.78 -15.14
N HIS A 37 2.50 -3.38 -15.97
CA HIS A 37 2.66 -1.98 -16.40
C HIS A 37 1.46 -1.39 -17.17
N ASP A 38 0.67 -2.25 -17.82
CA ASP A 38 -0.48 -1.85 -18.64
C ASP A 38 -1.80 -1.87 -17.85
N SER A 39 -1.76 -2.12 -16.54
CA SER A 39 -2.95 -2.24 -15.69
C SER A 39 -2.85 -1.35 -14.46
N PRO A 40 -4.00 -0.92 -13.92
CA PRO A 40 -4.01 -0.17 -12.66
C PRO A 40 -3.41 -1.01 -11.55
N LEU A 41 -2.62 -0.36 -10.68
CA LEU A 41 -1.99 -1.01 -9.54
C LEU A 41 -3.03 -1.72 -8.67
N ASP A 42 -2.75 -2.97 -8.34
CA ASP A 42 -3.63 -3.78 -7.54
C ASP A 42 -3.44 -3.45 -6.05
N GLY A 43 -4.42 -2.76 -5.48
CA GLY A 43 -4.40 -2.35 -4.08
C GLY A 43 -4.37 -3.53 -3.11
N ILE A 44 -4.92 -4.69 -3.50
CA ILE A 44 -4.93 -5.89 -2.67
C ILE A 44 -3.53 -6.50 -2.64
N ALA A 45 -2.91 -6.68 -3.80
CA ALA A 45 -1.54 -7.17 -3.89
C ALA A 45 -0.56 -6.27 -3.13
N MET A 46 -0.74 -4.95 -3.22
CA MET A 46 0.11 -4.00 -2.50
C MET A 46 -0.06 -4.07 -0.99
N ILE A 47 -1.29 -4.25 -0.49
CA ILE A 47 -1.54 -4.43 0.95
C ILE A 47 -0.93 -5.75 1.44
N GLN A 48 -1.01 -6.83 0.66
CA GLN A 48 -0.35 -8.10 0.98
C GLN A 48 1.16 -7.95 1.08
N PHE A 49 1.78 -7.32 0.08
CA PHE A 49 3.22 -7.05 0.08
C PHE A 49 3.64 -6.20 1.29
N LEU A 50 2.88 -5.15 1.60
CA LEU A 50 3.15 -4.32 2.78
C LEU A 50 2.95 -5.08 4.09
N ALA A 51 1.96 -5.96 4.19
CA ALA A 51 1.76 -6.79 5.38
C ALA A 51 2.93 -7.75 5.62
N GLU A 52 3.46 -8.36 4.56
CA GLU A 52 4.53 -9.36 4.63
C GLU A 52 5.91 -8.73 4.83
N HIS A 53 6.24 -7.69 4.07
CA HIS A 53 7.59 -7.11 4.04
C HIS A 53 7.74 -5.82 4.85
N HIS A 54 6.66 -5.05 5.03
CA HIS A 54 6.70 -3.71 5.64
C HIS A 54 5.55 -3.46 6.64
N PRO A 55 5.41 -4.29 7.69
CA PRO A 55 4.30 -4.16 8.64
C PRO A 55 4.28 -2.80 9.36
N GLU A 56 5.44 -2.15 9.52
CA GLU A 56 5.55 -0.80 10.08
C GLU A 56 4.84 0.26 9.21
N ILE A 57 4.91 0.11 7.89
CA ILE A 57 4.25 1.00 6.93
C ILE A 57 2.74 0.75 6.96
N LEU A 58 2.34 -0.52 6.99
CA LEU A 58 0.93 -0.90 7.10
C LEU A 58 0.30 -0.35 8.40
N ALA A 59 1.01 -0.43 9.52
CA ALA A 59 0.56 0.13 10.80
C ALA A 59 0.32 1.66 10.72
N ARG A 60 1.17 2.39 9.99
CA ARG A 60 0.96 3.82 9.75
C ARG A 60 -0.23 4.11 8.86
N LEU A 61 -0.40 3.34 7.78
CA LEU A 61 -1.54 3.50 6.89
C LEU A 61 -2.87 3.22 7.62
N LYS A 62 -2.89 2.27 8.58
CA LYS A 62 -4.04 2.01 9.46
C LYS A 62 -4.41 3.18 10.37
N ILE A 63 -3.49 4.11 10.65
CA ILE A 63 -3.78 5.33 11.43
C ILE A 63 -4.45 6.39 10.55
N ASN A 64 -4.20 6.37 9.25
CA ASN A 64 -4.75 7.36 8.33
C ASN A 64 -6.24 7.11 8.09
N THR A 65 -7.09 8.04 8.53
CA THR A 65 -8.55 7.92 8.44
C THR A 65 -9.09 7.80 7.03
N HIS A 66 -8.32 8.20 6.01
CA HIS A 66 -8.73 8.12 4.63
C HIS A 66 -8.70 6.69 4.08
N VAL A 67 -7.66 5.92 4.41
CA VAL A 67 -7.43 4.58 3.86
C VAL A 67 -7.60 3.46 4.88
N LYS A 68 -7.74 3.77 6.18
CA LYS A 68 -7.83 2.76 7.24
C LYS A 68 -8.96 1.75 7.02
N GLU A 69 -10.13 2.21 6.57
CA GLU A 69 -11.32 1.35 6.44
C GLU A 69 -11.19 0.45 5.22
N GLU A 70 -10.68 0.99 4.12
CA GLU A 70 -10.41 0.22 2.91
C GLU A 70 -9.32 -0.83 3.16
N ILE A 71 -8.23 -0.45 3.84
CA ILE A 71 -7.16 -1.37 4.23
C ILE A 71 -7.70 -2.47 5.16
N ALA A 72 -8.52 -2.12 6.14
CA ALA A 72 -9.12 -3.11 7.04
C ALA A 72 -10.02 -4.09 6.29
N ARG A 73 -10.83 -3.60 5.34
CA ARG A 73 -11.66 -4.46 4.48
C ARG A 73 -10.83 -5.40 3.62
N VAL A 74 -9.75 -4.90 3.01
CA VAL A 74 -8.86 -5.72 2.20
C VAL A 74 -8.17 -6.78 3.05
N LEU A 75 -7.63 -6.41 4.22
CA LEU A 75 -6.98 -7.35 5.14
C LEU A 75 -7.95 -8.45 5.63
N ASP A 76 -9.20 -8.09 5.91
CA ASP A 76 -10.25 -9.06 6.27
C ASP A 76 -10.57 -9.98 5.09
N ALA A 77 -10.69 -9.45 3.88
CA ALA A 77 -10.97 -10.21 2.66
C ALA A 77 -9.87 -11.22 2.30
N ILE A 78 -8.61 -10.91 2.60
CA ILE A 78 -7.47 -11.84 2.38
C ILE A 78 -7.21 -12.78 3.56
N GLY A 79 -8.00 -12.69 4.64
CA GLY A 79 -7.87 -13.57 5.82
C GLY A 79 -6.70 -13.25 6.74
N HIS A 80 -6.12 -12.05 6.64
CA HIS A 80 -4.98 -11.63 7.47
C HIS A 80 -5.49 -11.04 8.79
N LYS A 81 -5.66 -11.88 9.81
CA LYS A 81 -6.07 -11.49 11.18
C LYS A 81 -4.90 -11.00 12.04
#